data_AF-A0A2S6Q5T3-F1
#
_entry.id   AF-A0A2S6Q5T3-F1
#
_cell.length_a   1.000
_cell.length_b   1.000
_cell.length_c   1.000
_cell.angle_alpha   90.00
_cell.angle_beta   90.00
_cell.angle_gamma   90.00
#
_symmetry.space_group_name_H-M   'P 1'
#
loop_
_entity.id
_entity.type
_entity.pdbx_description
1 polymer ?
#
loop_
_entity_poly.entity_id
_entity_poly.type
_entity_poly.pdbx_seq_one_letter_code
_entity_poly.pdbx_strand_id
1 'polypeptide(L)'
;MTILDWISQEYIPQLLDSFLNPQKRVSIYYLALAASIALCWSFFVARRGLRNSFKHTRFYLFSRNIWFSRSALADYKILLANHALLILIAPFFISKLLVATVLFFALQDLIPAGGAILSNVSPLSVAIGYTLFLFLLDDFSRFATHFALHRIPALWAFHKIHHSAETLSPLTVYRTHPVEAIIFSFRSIAVQSISISLVVFLFGSSVDLISVYGVNAILFVFNVTGSNLRHSHIQIRYGRRIERFLISPAQHQIHHSLDPRHHDRNFGAALAIWDWMAGSLYIARRNMKLDFGLTKNQTAQTHLLSSLYLSPFYEVFKSIRMAITRHNPSNRSAKKHAI
;
A
#
# COMPACT_ATOMS: atom_id res chain seq x y z
N MET A 1 8.28 0.71 33.52
CA MET A 1 7.03 1.16 32.89
C MET A 1 6.02 0.04 33.01
N THR A 2 4.86 0.27 33.64
CA THR A 2 3.80 -0.74 33.72
C THR A 2 3.08 -0.87 32.37
N ILE A 3 2.25 -1.92 32.19
CA ILE A 3 1.41 -2.06 30.98
C ILE A 3 0.43 -0.88 30.86
N LEU A 4 -0.11 -0.38 31.98
CA LEU A 4 -1.02 0.77 31.98
C LEU A 4 -0.29 2.06 31.58
N ASP A 5 0.96 2.24 32.04
CA ASP A 5 1.79 3.37 31.62
C ASP A 5 2.08 3.28 30.11
N TRP A 6 2.46 2.10 29.60
CA TRP A 6 2.70 1.92 28.16
C TRP A 6 1.44 2.19 27.32
N ILE A 7 0.28 1.70 27.76
CA ILE A 7 -0.98 1.94 27.06
C ILE A 7 -1.31 3.44 27.02
N SER A 8 -1.19 4.13 28.15
CA SER A 8 -1.57 5.54 28.27
C SER A 8 -0.58 6.50 27.63
N GLN A 9 0.73 6.21 27.70
CA GLN A 9 1.80 7.12 27.26
C GLN A 9 2.28 6.83 25.84
N GLU A 10 2.23 5.57 25.38
CA GLU A 10 2.75 5.19 24.06
C GLU A 10 1.62 4.80 23.09
N TYR A 11 0.79 3.83 23.47
CA TYR A 11 -0.19 3.24 22.55
C TYR A 11 -1.33 4.21 22.18
N ILE A 12 -2.01 4.80 23.17
CA ILE A 12 -3.16 5.68 22.92
C ILE A 12 -2.75 6.92 22.11
N PRO A 13 -1.68 7.66 22.45
CA PRO A 13 -1.27 8.84 21.69
C PRO A 13 -0.93 8.52 20.24
N GLN A 14 -0.21 7.44 19.97
CA GLN A 14 0.14 7.02 18.61
C GLN A 14 -1.08 6.51 17.83
N LEU A 15 -2.05 5.89 18.50
CA LEU A 15 -3.30 5.47 17.89
C LEU A 15 -4.11 6.69 17.47
N LEU A 16 -4.21 7.70 18.34
CA LEU A 16 -4.87 8.98 18.04
C LEU A 16 -4.16 9.74 16.92
N ASP A 17 -2.82 9.74 16.87
CA ASP A 17 -2.04 10.32 15.78
C ASP A 17 -2.47 9.77 14.42
N SER A 18 -2.81 8.47 14.34
CA SER A 18 -3.31 7.85 13.09
C SER A 18 -4.56 8.54 12.53
N PHE A 19 -5.39 9.14 13.39
CA PHE A 19 -6.65 9.82 13.04
C PHE A 19 -6.56 11.35 13.02
N LEU A 20 -5.59 11.94 13.71
CA LEU A 20 -5.46 13.40 13.82
C LEU A 20 -4.36 13.96 12.90
N ASN A 21 -3.36 13.16 12.54
CA ASN A 21 -2.22 13.63 11.76
C ASN A 21 -2.55 13.70 10.26
N PRO A 22 -2.45 14.87 9.60
CA PRO A 22 -2.74 15.03 8.18
C PRO A 22 -1.71 14.32 7.27
N GLN A 23 -0.68 13.69 7.80
CA GLN A 23 0.18 12.80 7.00
C GLN A 23 -0.37 11.37 6.93
N LYS A 24 -1.33 11.03 7.80
CA LYS A 24 -1.95 9.71 7.88
C LYS A 24 -3.20 9.67 7.01
N ARG A 25 -3.35 8.57 6.29
CA ARG A 25 -4.41 8.35 5.29
C ARG A 25 -5.81 8.39 5.90
N VAL A 26 -5.99 7.90 7.12
CA VAL A 26 -7.32 7.84 7.76
C VAL A 26 -7.59 9.03 8.67
N SER A 27 -6.76 10.07 8.59
CA SER A 27 -6.99 11.26 9.40
C SER A 27 -8.32 11.92 9.06
N ILE A 28 -8.95 12.53 10.06
CA ILE A 28 -10.28 13.12 9.92
C ILE A 28 -10.32 14.16 8.80
N TYR A 29 -9.23 14.92 8.62
CA TYR A 29 -9.07 15.88 7.53
C TYR A 29 -9.14 15.22 6.16
N TYR A 30 -8.47 14.08 5.97
CA TYR A 30 -8.48 13.36 4.70
C TYR A 30 -9.78 12.60 4.45
N LEU A 31 -10.43 12.08 5.50
CA LEU A 31 -11.75 11.47 5.39
C LEU A 31 -12.80 12.51 4.99
N ALA A 32 -12.75 13.71 5.58
CA ALA A 32 -13.61 14.83 5.20
C ALA A 32 -13.37 15.26 3.75
N LEU A 33 -12.11 15.34 3.32
CA LEU A 33 -11.75 15.66 1.95
C LEU A 33 -12.23 14.60 0.95
N ALA A 34 -12.05 13.32 1.27
CA ALA A 34 -12.55 12.21 0.46
C ALA A 34 -14.09 12.24 0.33
N ALA A 35 -14.80 12.60 1.41
CA ALA A 35 -16.25 12.79 1.38
C ALA A 35 -16.67 13.94 0.46
N SER A 36 -15.95 15.07 0.51
CA SER A 36 -16.17 16.21 -0.39
C SER A 36 -15.93 15.85 -1.85
N ILE A 37 -14.84 15.13 -2.15
CA ILE A 37 -14.53 14.65 -3.50
C ILE A 37 -15.62 13.71 -4.01
N ALA A 38 -16.09 12.79 -3.16
CA ALA A 38 -17.19 11.89 -3.49
C ALA A 38 -18.48 12.64 -3.84
N LEU A 39 -18.82 13.66 -3.07
CA LEU A 39 -19.99 14.51 -3.30
C LEU A 39 -19.87 15.26 -4.62
N CYS A 40 -18.73 15.93 -4.85
CA CYS A 40 -18.45 16.66 -6.09
C CYS A 40 -18.49 15.73 -7.30
N TRP A 41 -17.86 14.56 -7.23
CA TRP A 41 -17.87 13.58 -8.31
C TRP A 41 -19.29 13.09 -8.61
N SER A 42 -20.08 12.78 -7.57
CA SER A 42 -21.47 12.33 -7.71
C SER A 42 -22.34 13.39 -8.39
N PHE A 43 -22.11 14.66 -8.07
CA PHE A 43 -22.84 15.80 -8.63
C PHE A 43 -22.39 16.14 -10.06
N PHE A 44 -21.11 16.45 -10.27
CA PHE A 44 -20.59 16.97 -11.54
C PHE A 44 -20.32 15.89 -12.58
N VAL A 45 -19.77 14.74 -12.16
CA VAL A 45 -19.31 13.69 -13.09
C VAL A 45 -20.38 12.64 -13.30
N ALA A 46 -20.96 12.11 -12.22
CA ALA A 46 -22.03 11.12 -12.31
C ALA A 46 -23.39 11.76 -12.65
N ARG A 47 -23.50 13.10 -12.63
CA ARG A 47 -24.70 13.88 -12.99
C ARG A 47 -25.96 13.41 -12.27
N ARG A 48 -25.84 13.05 -10.99
CA ARG A 48 -26.98 12.51 -10.22
C ARG A 48 -27.97 13.59 -9.74
N GLY A 49 -27.61 14.87 -9.85
CA GLY A 49 -28.34 15.99 -9.25
C GLY A 49 -28.04 16.14 -7.75
N LEU A 50 -28.27 17.31 -7.18
CA LEU A 50 -27.79 17.66 -5.83
C LEU A 50 -28.36 16.74 -4.74
N ARG A 51 -29.68 16.55 -4.73
CA ARG A 51 -30.40 15.72 -3.74
C ARG A 51 -29.91 14.27 -3.74
N ASN A 52 -29.77 13.67 -4.93
CA ASN A 52 -29.30 12.28 -5.04
C ASN A 52 -27.81 12.16 -4.75
N SER A 53 -27.00 13.18 -5.06
CA SER A 53 -25.57 13.19 -4.74
C SER A 53 -25.34 13.22 -3.24
N PHE A 54 -26.12 14.03 -2.52
CA PHE A 54 -26.10 14.05 -1.06
C PHE A 54 -26.62 12.74 -0.45
N LYS A 55 -27.75 12.21 -0.95
CA LYS A 55 -28.28 10.92 -0.50
C LYS A 55 -27.27 9.78 -0.70
N HIS A 56 -26.58 9.74 -1.84
CA HIS A 56 -25.57 8.74 -2.15
C HIS A 56 -24.34 8.84 -1.24
N THR A 57 -23.82 10.05 -1.05
CA THR A 57 -22.66 10.30 -0.20
C THR A 57 -22.98 10.01 1.28
N ARG A 58 -24.15 10.46 1.76
CA ARG A 58 -24.62 10.18 3.13
C ARG A 58 -24.81 8.69 3.37
N PHE A 59 -25.40 7.97 2.41
CA PHE A 59 -25.55 6.52 2.51
C PHE A 59 -24.18 5.84 2.68
N TYR A 60 -23.19 6.24 1.90
CA TYR A 60 -21.83 5.69 2.02
C TYR A 60 -21.18 5.99 3.38
N LEU A 61 -21.22 7.25 3.82
CA LEU A 61 -20.57 7.68 5.06
C LEU A 61 -21.17 7.04 6.32
N PHE A 62 -22.48 6.74 6.31
CA PHE A 62 -23.19 6.31 7.52
C PHE A 62 -23.91 4.97 7.36
N SER A 63 -23.58 4.16 6.35
CA SER A 63 -24.19 2.83 6.18
C SER A 63 -23.77 1.91 7.30
N ARG A 64 -24.73 1.51 8.15
CA ARG A 64 -24.48 0.55 9.23
C ARG A 64 -24.02 -0.80 8.69
N ASN A 65 -24.50 -1.21 7.52
CA ASN A 65 -24.13 -2.47 6.88
C ASN A 65 -22.67 -2.49 6.43
N ILE A 66 -22.04 -1.33 6.27
CA ILE A 66 -20.63 -1.20 5.93
C ILE A 66 -19.80 -1.14 7.22
N TRP A 67 -20.07 -0.16 8.09
CA TRP A 67 -19.22 0.14 9.24
C TRP A 67 -19.35 -0.85 10.40
N PHE A 68 -20.44 -1.63 10.46
CA PHE A 68 -20.64 -2.70 11.45
C PHE A 68 -20.68 -4.09 10.80
N SER A 69 -20.17 -4.22 9.57
CA SER A 69 -20.03 -5.54 8.91
C SER A 69 -19.01 -6.40 9.67
N ARG A 70 -19.09 -7.73 9.50
CA ARG A 70 -18.08 -8.64 10.06
C ARG A 70 -16.67 -8.32 9.52
N SER A 71 -16.60 -7.92 8.25
CA SER A 71 -15.35 -7.49 7.60
C SER A 71 -14.79 -6.21 8.22
N ALA A 72 -15.62 -5.19 8.46
CA ALA A 72 -15.16 -3.94 9.08
C ALA A 72 -14.71 -4.15 10.54
N LEU A 73 -15.42 -4.99 11.30
CA LEU A 73 -15.01 -5.37 12.65
C LEU A 73 -13.64 -6.08 12.66
N ALA A 74 -13.35 -6.90 11.65
CA ALA A 74 -12.02 -7.49 11.49
C ALA A 74 -10.96 -6.42 11.19
N ASP A 75 -11.26 -5.45 10.33
CA ASP A 75 -10.35 -4.33 10.04
C ASP A 75 -10.00 -3.55 11.31
N TYR A 76 -10.96 -3.29 12.20
CA TYR A 76 -10.72 -2.57 13.46
C TYR A 76 -9.85 -3.38 14.43
N LYS A 77 -10.12 -4.68 14.54
CA LYS A 77 -9.32 -5.57 15.40
C LYS A 77 -7.88 -5.65 14.91
N ILE A 78 -7.67 -5.80 13.59
CA ILE A 78 -6.34 -5.80 13.00
C ILE A 78 -5.67 -4.45 13.20
N LEU A 79 -6.37 -3.32 13.00
CA LEU A 79 -5.81 -1.98 13.25
C LEU A 79 -5.24 -1.88 14.67
N LEU A 80 -6.05 -2.20 15.68
CA LEU A 80 -5.63 -2.10 17.09
C LEU A 80 -4.46 -3.05 17.39
N ALA A 81 -4.56 -4.31 16.96
CA ALA A 81 -3.53 -5.32 17.20
C ALA A 81 -2.21 -4.99 16.48
N ASN A 82 -2.27 -4.60 15.20
CA ASN A 82 -1.09 -4.18 14.44
C ASN A 82 -0.48 -2.92 15.01
N HIS A 83 -1.27 -1.95 15.46
CA HIS A 83 -0.71 -0.74 16.03
C HIS A 83 0.14 -1.05 17.26
N ALA A 84 -0.37 -1.88 18.18
CA ALA A 84 0.39 -2.34 19.33
C ALA A 84 1.65 -3.09 18.91
N LEU A 85 1.52 -4.06 18.00
CA LEU A 85 2.64 -4.86 17.53
C LEU A 85 3.72 -4.00 16.87
N LEU A 86 3.33 -3.06 16.01
CA LEU A 86 4.25 -2.20 15.27
C LEU A 86 5.02 -1.26 16.20
N ILE A 87 4.40 -0.73 17.26
CA ILE A 87 5.10 0.05 18.29
C ILE A 87 6.19 -0.81 18.95
N LEU A 88 5.85 -2.05 19.30
CA LEU A 88 6.78 -2.94 19.99
C LEU A 88 7.95 -3.37 19.09
N ILE A 89 7.72 -3.54 17.78
CA ILE A 89 8.79 -3.93 16.85
C ILE A 89 9.56 -2.74 16.26
N ALA A 90 9.02 -1.53 16.30
CA ALA A 90 9.62 -0.33 15.70
C ALA A 90 11.07 -0.07 16.16
N PRO A 91 11.44 -0.22 17.46
CA PRO A 91 12.81 -0.01 17.92
C PRO A 91 13.84 -0.96 17.33
N PHE A 92 13.42 -2.12 16.80
CA PHE A 92 14.31 -3.10 16.19
C PHE A 92 14.59 -2.81 14.71
N PHE A 93 13.91 -1.84 14.10
CA PHE A 93 14.21 -1.45 12.73
C PHE A 93 15.48 -0.63 12.67
N ILE A 94 16.33 -0.98 11.69
CA ILE A 94 17.51 -0.18 11.36
C ILE A 94 17.02 1.18 10.85
N SER A 95 17.56 2.26 11.45
CA SER A 95 17.24 3.62 11.02
C SER A 95 17.62 3.83 9.56
N LYS A 96 16.70 4.42 8.78
CA LYS A 96 16.99 4.81 7.39
C LYS A 96 18.19 5.74 7.27
N LEU A 97 18.45 6.58 8.28
CA LEU A 97 19.62 7.46 8.30
C LEU A 97 20.91 6.66 8.46
N LEU A 98 20.92 5.65 9.34
CA LEU A 98 22.08 4.77 9.50
C LEU A 98 22.41 4.05 8.17
N VAL A 99 21.42 3.47 7.51
CA VAL A 99 21.62 2.80 6.21
C VAL A 99 22.08 3.81 5.14
N ALA A 100 21.50 5.01 5.11
CA ALA A 100 21.92 6.05 4.16
C ALA A 100 23.38 6.47 4.38
N THR A 101 23.80 6.64 5.63
CA THR A 101 25.18 6.98 5.99
C THR A 101 26.16 5.89 5.57
N VAL A 102 25.84 4.61 5.84
CA VAL A 102 26.67 3.48 5.41
C VAL A 102 26.79 3.44 3.89
N LEU A 103 25.69 3.61 3.17
CA LEU A 103 25.70 3.65 1.70
C LEU A 103 26.50 4.85 1.16
N PHE A 104 26.40 6.01 1.79
CA PHE A 104 27.18 7.19 1.42
C PHE A 104 28.68 6.94 1.54
N PHE A 105 29.15 6.40 2.67
CA PHE A 105 30.58 6.08 2.83
C PHE A 105 31.03 4.97 1.87
N ALA A 106 30.19 3.96 1.63
CA ALA A 106 30.49 2.93 0.63
C ALA A 106 30.63 3.51 -0.80
N LEU A 107 29.81 4.51 -1.16
CA LEU A 107 29.95 5.22 -2.43
C LEU A 107 31.26 6.03 -2.49
N GLN A 108 31.64 6.68 -1.39
CA GLN A 108 32.90 7.42 -1.27
C GLN A 108 34.12 6.51 -1.40
N ASP A 109 34.09 5.31 -0.81
CA ASP A 109 35.18 4.34 -0.93
C ASP A 109 35.26 3.76 -2.34
N LEU A 110 34.12 3.47 -2.97
CA LEU A 110 34.05 2.91 -4.32
C LEU A 110 34.44 3.93 -5.39
N ILE A 111 34.08 5.20 -5.20
CA ILE A 111 34.31 6.28 -6.17
C ILE A 111 34.85 7.52 -5.44
N PRO A 112 36.13 7.53 -4.99
CA PRO A 112 36.68 8.62 -4.17
C PRO A 112 36.60 10.01 -4.81
N ALA A 113 36.75 10.08 -6.14
CA ALA A 113 36.65 11.32 -6.92
C ALA A 113 35.21 11.61 -7.42
N GLY A 114 34.24 10.76 -7.10
CA GLY A 114 32.85 10.87 -7.57
C GLY A 114 31.94 11.70 -6.66
N GLY A 115 32.42 12.08 -5.48
CA GLY A 115 31.67 12.90 -4.53
C GLY A 115 31.54 14.35 -4.99
N ALA A 116 30.37 14.95 -4.76
CA ALA A 116 30.03 16.34 -5.03
C ALA A 116 30.29 16.83 -6.48
N ILE A 117 30.38 15.92 -7.46
CA ILE A 117 30.66 16.27 -8.87
C ILE A 117 29.58 17.17 -9.50
N LEU A 118 28.38 17.21 -8.92
CA LEU A 118 27.26 18.06 -9.34
C LEU A 118 26.97 19.18 -8.33
N SER A 119 27.93 19.56 -7.48
CA SER A 119 27.74 20.60 -6.46
C SER A 119 27.31 21.95 -7.02
N ASN A 120 27.67 22.27 -8.26
CA ASN A 120 27.34 23.55 -8.89
C ASN A 120 25.88 23.66 -9.36
N VAL A 121 25.08 22.59 -9.27
CA VAL A 121 23.66 22.61 -9.62
C VAL A 121 22.87 23.39 -8.57
N SER A 122 21.95 24.26 -9.02
CA SER A 122 21.17 25.08 -8.11
C SER A 122 20.31 24.23 -7.15
N PRO A 123 20.18 24.62 -5.86
CA PRO A 123 19.40 23.87 -4.88
C PRO A 123 17.96 23.57 -5.32
N LEU A 124 17.32 24.51 -6.03
CA LEU A 124 15.98 24.31 -6.58
C LEU A 124 15.93 23.16 -7.61
N SER A 125 16.92 23.09 -8.51
CA SER A 125 16.99 22.03 -9.52
C SER A 125 17.25 20.68 -8.87
N VAL A 126 18.13 20.65 -7.86
CA VAL A 126 18.38 19.44 -7.05
C VAL A 126 17.10 18.99 -6.35
N ALA A 127 16.37 19.91 -5.72
CA ALA A 127 15.12 19.59 -5.02
C ALA A 127 14.03 19.03 -5.95
N ILE A 128 13.84 19.63 -7.14
CA ILE A 128 12.87 19.14 -8.14
C ILE A 128 13.31 17.77 -8.68
N GLY A 129 14.58 17.63 -9.06
CA GLY A 129 15.13 16.38 -9.59
C GLY A 129 15.05 15.24 -8.59
N TYR A 130 15.46 15.49 -7.34
CA TYR A 130 15.33 14.53 -6.24
C TYR A 130 13.88 14.17 -5.96
N THR A 131 12.98 15.15 -5.98
CA THR A 131 11.53 14.92 -5.77
C THR A 131 10.97 13.96 -6.80
N LEU A 132 11.26 14.19 -8.09
CA LEU A 132 10.80 13.33 -9.17
C LEU A 132 11.45 11.95 -9.10
N PHE A 133 12.77 11.89 -8.85
CA PHE A 133 13.50 10.63 -8.72
C PHE A 133 12.94 9.77 -7.59
N LEU A 134 12.81 10.34 -6.37
CA LEU A 134 12.28 9.63 -5.22
C LEU A 134 10.83 9.18 -5.46
N PHE A 135 9.99 10.04 -6.05
CA PHE A 135 8.62 9.68 -6.38
C PHE A 135 8.54 8.49 -7.35
N LEU A 136 9.28 8.54 -8.46
CA LEU A 136 9.29 7.47 -9.46
C LEU A 136 9.83 6.16 -8.90
N LEU A 137 10.91 6.22 -8.11
CA LEU A 137 11.51 5.04 -7.49
C LEU A 137 10.61 4.45 -6.39
N ASP A 138 9.99 5.29 -5.55
CA ASP A 138 9.04 4.82 -4.55
C ASP A 138 7.80 4.20 -5.21
N ASP A 139 7.21 4.85 -6.22
CA ASP A 139 6.03 4.34 -6.91
C ASP A 139 6.32 3.03 -7.67
N PHE A 140 7.44 2.96 -8.40
CA PHE A 140 7.87 1.73 -9.05
C PHE A 140 8.11 0.61 -8.04
N SER A 141 8.83 0.88 -6.95
CA SER A 141 9.04 -0.13 -5.91
C SER A 141 7.73 -0.56 -5.25
N ARG A 142 6.70 0.32 -5.21
CA ARG A 142 5.34 -0.06 -4.75
C ARG A 142 4.71 -1.05 -5.68
N PHE A 143 4.73 -0.74 -6.96
CA PHE A 143 4.27 -1.67 -7.98
C PHE A 143 5.01 -3.00 -7.91
N ALA A 144 6.34 -3.00 -7.87
CA ALA A 144 7.15 -4.23 -7.91
C ALA A 144 6.92 -5.11 -6.67
N THR A 145 6.91 -4.52 -5.47
CA THR A 145 6.57 -5.26 -4.24
C THR A 145 5.15 -5.83 -4.32
N HIS A 146 4.18 -5.04 -4.78
CA HIS A 146 2.79 -5.47 -4.88
C HIS A 146 2.60 -6.59 -5.91
N PHE A 147 3.25 -6.48 -7.07
CA PHE A 147 3.29 -7.53 -8.07
C PHE A 147 3.89 -8.83 -7.49
N ALA A 148 5.00 -8.74 -6.75
CA ALA A 148 5.61 -9.89 -6.09
C ALA A 148 4.69 -10.51 -5.02
N LEU A 149 3.97 -9.68 -4.24
CA LEU A 149 2.97 -10.12 -3.26
C LEU A 149 1.86 -10.96 -3.91
N HIS A 150 1.52 -10.71 -5.17
CA HIS A 150 0.56 -11.53 -5.90
C HIS A 150 1.16 -12.77 -6.58
N ARG A 151 2.39 -12.67 -7.09
CA ARG A 151 2.99 -13.74 -7.91
C ARG A 151 3.70 -14.82 -7.11
N ILE A 152 4.20 -14.49 -5.92
CA ILE A 152 4.95 -15.45 -5.08
C ILE A 152 3.97 -16.06 -4.07
N PRO A 153 3.69 -17.38 -4.10
CA PRO A 153 2.67 -18.00 -3.24
C PRO A 153 2.87 -17.75 -1.75
N ALA A 154 4.12 -17.72 -1.28
CA ALA A 154 4.42 -17.44 0.12
C ALA A 154 4.10 -15.99 0.51
N LEU A 155 4.32 -15.03 -0.39
CA LEU A 155 3.98 -13.63 -0.17
C LEU A 155 2.47 -13.40 -0.27
N TRP A 156 1.81 -14.07 -1.22
CA TRP A 156 0.37 -14.04 -1.38
C TRP A 156 -0.37 -14.55 -0.14
N ALA A 157 0.18 -15.56 0.55
CA ALA A 157 -0.41 -16.06 1.79
C ALA A 157 -0.61 -14.96 2.85
N PHE A 158 0.28 -13.96 2.89
CA PHE A 158 0.14 -12.79 3.75
C PHE A 158 -0.73 -11.71 3.11
N HIS A 159 -0.53 -11.44 1.82
CA HIS A 159 -1.23 -10.37 1.12
C HIS A 159 -2.73 -10.63 0.91
N LYS A 160 -3.14 -11.89 0.77
CA LYS A 160 -4.55 -12.29 0.66
C LYS A 160 -5.38 -11.85 1.87
N ILE A 161 -4.75 -11.57 3.02
CA ILE A 161 -5.43 -11.00 4.18
C ILE A 161 -6.02 -9.64 3.82
N HIS A 162 -5.29 -8.82 3.08
CA HIS A 162 -5.77 -7.56 2.53
C HIS A 162 -6.96 -7.75 1.58
N HIS A 163 -6.87 -8.72 0.67
CA HIS A 163 -7.94 -9.06 -0.27
C HIS A 163 -9.14 -9.77 0.35
N SER A 164 -9.04 -10.23 1.60
CA SER A 164 -10.12 -10.95 2.26
C SER A 164 -11.25 -10.06 2.78
N ALA A 165 -11.14 -8.74 2.62
CA ALA A 165 -12.21 -7.82 2.95
C ALA A 165 -13.42 -8.03 2.02
N GLU A 166 -14.59 -8.31 2.60
CA GLU A 166 -15.85 -8.44 1.87
C GLU A 166 -16.52 -7.08 1.61
N THR A 167 -16.14 -6.07 2.40
CA THR A 167 -16.60 -4.68 2.27
C THR A 167 -15.41 -3.74 2.41
N LEU A 168 -15.19 -2.86 1.44
CA LEU A 168 -14.04 -1.94 1.44
C LEU A 168 -14.35 -0.63 2.14
N SER A 169 -13.76 -0.38 3.30
CA SER A 169 -13.80 0.93 3.97
C SER A 169 -12.42 1.60 3.95
N PRO A 170 -12.31 2.92 4.20
CA PRO A 170 -11.00 3.56 4.34
C PRO A 170 -10.10 2.86 5.37
N LEU A 171 -10.68 2.17 6.36
CA LEU A 171 -9.96 1.40 7.37
C LEU A 171 -9.42 0.04 6.87
N THR A 172 -9.92 -0.45 5.72
CA THR A 172 -9.40 -1.66 5.06
C THR A 172 -7.92 -1.50 4.65
N VAL A 173 -7.40 -0.27 4.56
CA VAL A 173 -5.95 -0.03 4.41
C VAL A 173 -5.11 -0.65 5.53
N TYR A 174 -5.70 -0.84 6.72
CA TYR A 174 -5.04 -1.44 7.88
C TYR A 174 -5.23 -2.96 7.97
N ARG A 175 -6.05 -3.54 7.10
CA ARG A 175 -6.19 -5.00 6.95
C ARG A 175 -4.94 -5.57 6.26
N THR A 176 -3.81 -5.45 6.93
CA THR A 176 -2.48 -5.75 6.41
C THR A 176 -1.83 -6.69 7.38
N HIS A 177 -1.29 -7.81 6.91
CA HIS A 177 -0.59 -8.73 7.80
C HIS A 177 0.72 -8.08 8.31
N PRO A 178 1.17 -8.31 9.56
CA PRO A 178 2.42 -7.72 10.07
C PRO A 178 3.65 -8.01 9.21
N VAL A 179 3.76 -9.22 8.66
CA VAL A 179 4.85 -9.58 7.72
C VAL A 179 4.82 -8.69 6.48
N GLU A 180 3.64 -8.40 5.93
CA GLU A 180 3.51 -7.47 4.82
C GLU A 180 3.92 -6.05 5.24
N ALA A 181 3.49 -5.57 6.41
CA ALA A 181 3.92 -4.27 6.93
C ALA A 181 5.45 -4.17 7.06
N ILE A 182 6.10 -5.22 7.56
CA ILE A 182 7.56 -5.32 7.67
C ILE A 182 8.23 -5.27 6.29
N ILE A 183 7.71 -6.01 5.28
CA ILE A 183 8.22 -5.96 3.90
C ILE A 183 8.15 -4.53 3.34
N PHE A 184 7.01 -3.85 3.52
CA PHE A 184 6.86 -2.46 3.07
C PHE A 184 7.80 -1.49 3.82
N SER A 185 8.03 -1.70 5.12
CA SER A 185 9.00 -0.92 5.91
C SER A 185 10.42 -1.07 5.39
N PHE A 186 10.90 -2.31 5.20
CA PHE A 186 12.25 -2.55 4.66
C PHE A 186 12.42 -1.97 3.27
N ARG A 187 11.41 -2.15 2.41
CA ARG A 187 11.44 -1.53 1.09
C ARG A 187 11.51 0.00 1.18
N SER A 188 10.75 0.62 2.08
CA SER A 188 10.74 2.08 2.23
C SER A 188 12.09 2.60 2.75
N ILE A 189 12.70 1.88 3.69
CA ILE A 189 14.07 2.15 4.17
C ILE A 189 15.05 2.05 3.00
N ALA A 190 15.03 0.96 2.24
CA ALA A 190 15.94 0.77 1.11
C ALA A 190 15.83 1.90 0.08
N VAL A 191 14.62 2.22 -0.38
CA VAL A 191 14.39 3.29 -1.38
C VAL A 191 14.86 4.64 -0.85
N GLN A 192 14.47 5.01 0.37
CA GLN A 192 14.86 6.30 0.95
C GLN A 192 16.37 6.38 1.16
N SER A 193 16.99 5.35 1.72
CA SER A 193 18.43 5.35 2.01
C SER A 193 19.29 5.37 0.74
N ILE A 194 18.90 4.63 -0.30
CA ILE A 194 19.57 4.69 -1.61
C ILE A 194 19.42 6.09 -2.21
N SER A 195 18.22 6.66 -2.17
CA SER A 195 17.97 7.97 -2.76
C SER A 195 18.71 9.08 -2.03
N ILE A 196 18.69 9.08 -0.70
CA ILE A 196 19.39 10.06 0.15
C ILE A 196 20.90 9.95 -0.05
N SER A 197 21.46 8.74 0.05
CA SER A 197 22.91 8.53 -0.10
C SER A 197 23.40 8.97 -1.48
N LEU A 198 22.67 8.62 -2.55
CA LEU A 198 23.05 9.00 -3.91
C LEU A 198 22.99 10.52 -4.12
N VAL A 199 21.94 11.20 -3.66
CA VAL A 199 21.82 12.65 -3.85
C VAL A 199 22.82 13.41 -3.00
N VAL A 200 23.04 13.04 -1.75
CA VAL A 200 24.07 13.65 -0.91
C VAL A 200 25.47 13.40 -1.50
N PHE A 201 25.73 12.19 -2.01
CA PHE A 201 26.99 11.86 -2.67
C PHE A 201 27.24 12.69 -3.92
N LEU A 202 26.26 12.84 -4.82
CA LEU A 202 26.47 13.55 -6.09
C LEU A 202 26.47 15.08 -5.96
N PHE A 203 25.63 15.63 -5.08
CA PHE A 203 25.36 17.08 -5.02
C PHE A 203 25.97 17.77 -3.79
N GLY A 204 26.45 17.02 -2.80
CA GLY A 204 27.15 17.57 -1.63
C GLY A 204 26.31 18.59 -0.85
N SER A 205 26.90 19.75 -0.57
CA SER A 205 26.31 20.84 0.23
C SER A 205 25.11 21.54 -0.44
N SER A 206 24.84 21.28 -1.72
CA SER A 206 23.68 21.82 -2.44
C SER A 206 22.36 21.13 -2.05
N VAL A 207 22.43 20.09 -1.20
CA VAL A 207 21.29 19.36 -0.67
C VAL A 207 20.94 19.90 0.71
N ASP A 208 19.90 20.73 0.80
CA ASP A 208 19.34 21.14 2.10
C ASP A 208 18.47 20.02 2.71
N LEU A 209 18.53 19.85 4.03
CA LEU A 209 17.71 18.91 4.79
C LEU A 209 16.21 19.11 4.51
N ILE A 210 15.76 20.36 4.36
CA ILE A 210 14.35 20.66 4.01
C ILE A 210 14.01 20.13 2.62
N SER A 211 14.95 20.13 1.67
CA SER A 211 14.77 19.55 0.33
C SER A 211 14.62 18.03 0.38
N VAL A 212 15.27 17.37 1.34
CA VAL A 212 15.22 15.91 1.52
C VAL A 212 13.91 15.45 2.19
N TYR A 213 13.39 16.24 3.15
CA TYR A 213 12.16 15.93 3.88
C TYR A 213 10.89 16.57 3.29
N GLY A 214 11.03 17.65 2.51
CA GLY A 214 9.96 18.46 1.92
C GLY A 214 9.31 17.89 0.65
N VAL A 215 9.80 16.75 0.15
CA VAL A 215 9.32 16.02 -1.06
C VAL A 215 7.88 15.45 -0.91
N ASN A 216 7.15 15.86 0.13
CA ASN A 216 5.78 15.43 0.39
C ASN A 216 4.72 16.06 -0.54
N ALA A 217 5.07 17.00 -1.41
CA ALA A 217 4.09 17.69 -2.27
C ALA A 217 3.36 16.73 -3.23
N ILE A 218 4.08 15.82 -3.90
CA ILE A 218 3.47 14.86 -4.82
C ILE A 218 2.66 13.80 -4.06
N LEU A 219 3.17 13.33 -2.92
CA LEU A 219 2.45 12.39 -2.05
C LEU A 219 1.18 13.03 -1.48
N PHE A 220 1.23 14.30 -1.11
CA PHE A 220 0.09 15.09 -0.68
C PHE A 220 -0.94 15.20 -1.81
N VAL A 221 -0.54 15.57 -3.03
CA VAL A 221 -1.43 15.62 -4.19
C VAL A 221 -2.04 14.25 -4.48
N PHE A 222 -1.26 13.17 -4.45
CA PHE A 222 -1.76 11.82 -4.67
C PHE A 222 -2.78 11.39 -3.58
N ASN A 223 -2.49 11.70 -2.31
CA ASN A 223 -3.41 11.39 -1.22
C ASN A 223 -4.70 12.22 -1.29
N VAL A 224 -4.60 13.48 -1.68
CA VAL A 224 -5.73 14.42 -1.85
C VAL A 224 -6.57 14.09 -3.08
N THR A 225 -6.02 13.49 -4.14
CA THR A 225 -6.76 13.22 -5.39
C THR A 225 -7.59 11.92 -5.40
N GLY A 226 -7.69 11.22 -4.25
CA GLY A 226 -8.62 10.10 -4.07
C GLY A 226 -8.00 8.78 -3.65
N SER A 227 -6.71 8.74 -3.26
CA SER A 227 -6.04 7.54 -2.75
C SER A 227 -6.83 6.82 -1.64
N ASN A 228 -7.56 7.53 -0.77
CA ASN A 228 -8.41 6.90 0.27
C ASN A 228 -9.72 6.34 -0.26
N LEU A 229 -10.21 6.82 -1.40
CA LEU A 229 -11.42 6.31 -2.02
C LEU A 229 -11.17 4.97 -2.72
N ARG A 230 -9.92 4.57 -2.92
CA ARG A 230 -9.56 3.29 -3.53
C ARG A 230 -9.97 2.09 -2.67
N HIS A 231 -10.03 2.28 -1.35
CA HIS A 231 -10.59 1.32 -0.40
C HIS A 231 -11.98 1.74 0.07
N SER A 232 -12.72 2.52 -0.72
CA SER A 232 -14.12 2.87 -0.44
C SER A 232 -15.09 2.03 -1.27
N HIS A 233 -16.39 2.25 -1.08
CA HIS A 233 -17.45 1.71 -1.94
C HIS A 233 -17.77 2.64 -3.12
N ILE A 234 -17.07 3.78 -3.22
CA ILE A 234 -17.29 4.80 -4.24
C ILE A 234 -16.33 4.54 -5.40
N GLN A 235 -16.88 4.12 -6.53
CA GLN A 235 -16.13 3.77 -7.73
C GLN A 235 -15.77 5.01 -8.57
N ILE A 236 -14.91 5.87 -8.04
CA ILE A 236 -14.38 7.00 -8.80
C ILE A 236 -13.43 6.50 -9.88
N ARG A 237 -13.79 6.76 -11.12
CA ARG A 237 -12.97 6.54 -12.30
C ARG A 237 -12.48 7.86 -12.87
N TYR A 238 -11.28 7.87 -13.45
CA TYR A 238 -10.73 9.04 -14.12
C TYR A 238 -10.96 9.02 -15.64
N GLY A 239 -11.49 7.91 -16.16
CA GLY A 239 -11.76 7.75 -17.59
C GLY A 239 -10.56 7.21 -18.36
N ARG A 240 -10.85 6.63 -19.54
CA ARG A 240 -9.92 5.76 -20.28
C ARG A 240 -8.56 6.38 -20.61
N ARG A 241 -8.48 7.70 -20.81
CA ARG A 241 -7.22 8.39 -21.14
C ARG A 241 -6.33 8.54 -19.91
N ILE A 242 -6.90 9.01 -18.79
CA ILE A 242 -6.16 9.25 -17.54
C ILE A 242 -5.78 7.93 -16.88
N GLU A 243 -6.67 6.93 -16.89
CA GLU A 243 -6.47 5.60 -16.28
C GLU A 243 -5.35 4.76 -16.94
N ARG A 244 -4.77 5.24 -18.05
CA ARG A 244 -3.55 4.67 -18.64
C ARG A 244 -2.27 5.15 -17.97
N PHE A 245 -2.32 6.29 -17.29
CA PHE A 245 -1.16 6.94 -16.67
C PHE A 245 -1.29 6.98 -15.14
N LEU A 246 -2.50 7.18 -14.61
CA LEU A 246 -2.77 7.26 -13.18
C LEU A 246 -3.78 6.20 -12.75
N ILE A 247 -3.51 5.54 -11.62
CA ILE A 247 -4.41 4.56 -11.02
C ILE A 247 -5.60 5.29 -10.39
N SER A 248 -6.81 4.97 -10.85
CA SER A 248 -8.05 5.48 -10.23
C SER A 248 -8.50 4.62 -9.04
N PRO A 249 -9.32 5.17 -8.12
CA PRO A 249 -9.98 4.40 -7.08
C PRO A 249 -10.71 3.16 -7.62
N ALA A 250 -11.39 3.30 -8.77
CA ALA A 250 -12.06 2.20 -9.43
C ALA A 250 -11.09 1.12 -9.93
N GLN A 251 -9.90 1.47 -10.44
CA GLN A 251 -8.89 0.48 -10.85
C GLN A 251 -8.38 -0.35 -9.67
N HIS A 252 -8.17 0.28 -8.51
CA HIS A 252 -7.78 -0.43 -7.29
C HIS A 252 -8.91 -1.31 -6.74
N GLN A 253 -10.17 -0.87 -6.80
CA GLN A 253 -11.31 -1.70 -6.42
C GLN A 253 -11.45 -2.91 -7.36
N ILE A 254 -11.21 -2.74 -8.66
CA ILE A 254 -11.17 -3.85 -9.62
C ILE A 254 -10.10 -4.86 -9.22
N HIS A 255 -8.92 -4.41 -8.81
CA HIS A 255 -7.86 -5.26 -8.31
C HIS A 255 -8.28 -6.10 -7.08
N HIS A 256 -9.14 -5.56 -6.21
CA HIS A 256 -9.74 -6.27 -5.07
C HIS A 256 -10.89 -7.22 -5.46
N SER A 257 -11.34 -7.21 -6.72
CA SER A 257 -12.54 -7.92 -7.13
C SER A 257 -12.35 -9.43 -7.15
N LEU A 258 -13.39 -10.14 -6.71
CA LEU A 258 -13.50 -11.60 -6.79
C LEU A 258 -13.64 -12.14 -8.22
N ASP A 259 -14.01 -11.29 -9.19
CA ASP A 259 -14.22 -11.70 -10.58
C ASP A 259 -12.90 -12.20 -11.20
N PRO A 260 -12.85 -13.44 -11.74
CA PRO A 260 -11.63 -13.99 -12.36
C PRO A 260 -11.03 -13.12 -13.47
N ARG A 261 -11.83 -12.29 -14.14
CA ARG A 261 -11.35 -11.37 -15.18
C ARG A 261 -10.49 -10.24 -14.63
N HIS A 262 -10.61 -9.96 -13.34
CA HIS A 262 -9.89 -8.90 -12.65
C HIS A 262 -8.67 -9.41 -11.86
N HIS A 263 -8.48 -10.73 -11.77
CA HIS A 263 -7.33 -11.32 -11.09
C HIS A 263 -6.02 -10.88 -11.78
N ASP A 264 -5.00 -10.62 -10.97
CA ASP A 264 -3.68 -10.15 -11.40
C ASP A 264 -3.71 -8.87 -12.27
N ARG A 265 -4.61 -7.93 -11.95
CA ARG A 265 -4.72 -6.63 -12.63
C ARG A 265 -4.46 -5.46 -11.68
N ASN A 266 -3.99 -4.34 -12.22
CA ASN A 266 -3.86 -3.03 -11.56
C ASN A 266 -3.11 -3.04 -10.21
N PHE A 267 -1.82 -3.40 -10.21
CA PHE A 267 -0.95 -3.41 -9.03
C PHE A 267 -0.36 -2.02 -8.69
N GLY A 268 -0.46 -1.05 -9.60
CA GLY A 268 0.12 0.27 -9.45
C GLY A 268 -0.42 1.00 -8.22
N ALA A 269 0.44 1.82 -7.60
CA ALA A 269 0.06 2.63 -6.46
C ALA A 269 -0.52 3.97 -6.92
N ALA A 270 0.31 4.81 -7.57
CA ALA A 270 -0.11 6.07 -8.17
C ALA A 270 -0.10 6.01 -9.70
N LEU A 271 0.97 5.52 -10.30
CA LEU A 271 1.11 5.44 -11.75
C LEU A 271 0.60 4.10 -12.30
N ALA A 272 -0.22 4.18 -13.35
CA ALA A 272 -0.71 3.02 -14.10
C ALA A 272 0.27 2.56 -15.19
N ILE A 273 1.35 3.31 -15.42
CA ILE A 273 2.35 3.01 -16.45
C ILE A 273 3.05 1.67 -16.19
N TRP A 274 3.30 1.33 -14.92
CA TRP A 274 3.92 0.07 -14.54
C TRP A 274 3.03 -1.13 -14.88
N ASP A 275 1.72 -1.00 -14.64
CA ASP A 275 0.74 -2.00 -15.05
C ASP A 275 0.62 -2.12 -16.56
N TRP A 276 0.72 -0.99 -17.27
CA TRP A 276 0.72 -1.01 -18.73
C TRP A 276 1.93 -1.78 -19.27
N MET A 277 3.12 -1.50 -18.75
CA MET A 277 4.37 -2.18 -19.13
C MET A 277 4.34 -3.68 -18.78
N ALA A 278 3.78 -4.05 -17.62
CA ALA A 278 3.66 -5.44 -17.18
C ALA A 278 2.46 -6.19 -17.80
N GLY A 279 1.64 -5.52 -18.61
CA GLY A 279 0.43 -6.11 -19.19
C GLY A 279 -0.68 -6.43 -18.19
N SER A 280 -0.63 -5.88 -16.97
CA SER A 280 -1.62 -6.04 -15.90
C SER A 280 -2.67 -4.93 -15.87
N LEU A 281 -2.56 -3.90 -16.72
CA LEU A 281 -3.50 -2.78 -16.74
C LEU A 281 -4.92 -3.21 -17.16
N TYR A 282 -5.90 -2.87 -16.33
CA TYR A 282 -7.32 -3.00 -16.60
C TYR A 282 -8.04 -1.67 -16.37
N ILE A 283 -8.64 -1.12 -17.43
CA ILE A 283 -9.33 0.18 -17.40
C ILE A 283 -10.75 0.02 -16.83
N ALA A 284 -11.11 0.88 -15.87
CA ALA A 284 -12.41 0.84 -15.23
C ALA A 284 -13.56 1.21 -16.20
N ARG A 285 -14.63 0.42 -16.14
CA ARG A 285 -15.88 0.66 -16.88
C ARG A 285 -16.91 1.32 -15.98
N ARG A 286 -17.93 1.96 -16.58
CA ARG A 286 -19.01 2.62 -15.83
C ARG A 286 -19.92 1.56 -15.19
N ASN A 287 -20.38 1.81 -13.97
CA ASN A 287 -21.37 1.00 -13.24
C ASN A 287 -20.96 -0.48 -13.07
N MET A 288 -19.70 -0.75 -12.75
CA MET A 288 -19.27 -2.12 -12.48
C MET A 288 -19.84 -2.61 -11.15
N LYS A 289 -20.47 -3.78 -11.16
CA LYS A 289 -20.78 -4.50 -9.92
C LYS A 289 -19.51 -5.26 -9.53
N LEU A 290 -18.97 -4.95 -8.35
CA LEU A 290 -17.77 -5.58 -7.82
C LEU A 290 -18.17 -6.29 -6.53
N ASP A 291 -17.87 -7.58 -6.46
CA ASP A 291 -17.91 -8.37 -5.24
C ASP A 291 -16.47 -8.54 -4.73
N PHE A 292 -16.30 -8.53 -3.41
CA PHE A 292 -15.00 -8.57 -2.74
C PHE A 292 -14.90 -9.73 -1.75
N GLY A 293 -13.67 -10.05 -1.33
CA GLY A 293 -13.37 -11.11 -0.38
C GLY A 293 -12.52 -12.21 -1.02
N LEU A 294 -12.55 -13.40 -0.41
CA LEU A 294 -11.93 -14.62 -0.97
C LEU A 294 -13.01 -15.59 -1.49
N THR A 295 -12.59 -16.52 -2.34
CA THR A 295 -13.48 -17.58 -2.86
C THR A 295 -14.20 -18.31 -1.73
N LYS A 296 -15.42 -18.83 -1.97
CA LYS A 296 -16.37 -19.33 -0.95
C LYS A 296 -15.78 -20.29 0.10
N ASN A 297 -14.79 -21.11 -0.26
CA ASN A 297 -14.17 -22.06 0.67
C ASN A 297 -13.17 -21.41 1.64
N GLN A 298 -12.73 -20.19 1.34
CA GLN A 298 -11.77 -19.44 2.16
C GLN A 298 -12.46 -18.44 3.08
N THR A 299 -13.70 -18.02 2.79
CA THR A 299 -14.37 -16.87 3.43
C THR A 299 -14.84 -17.12 4.87
N ALA A 300 -15.16 -18.36 5.25
CA ALA A 300 -15.71 -18.65 6.59
C ALA A 300 -14.72 -18.39 7.76
N GLN A 301 -13.41 -18.32 7.47
CA GLN A 301 -12.36 -18.16 8.48
C GLN A 301 -11.65 -16.80 8.41
N THR A 302 -12.03 -15.88 7.51
CA THR A 302 -11.29 -14.64 7.24
C THR A 302 -11.53 -13.51 8.25
N HIS A 303 -12.45 -13.66 9.21
CA HIS A 303 -12.78 -12.59 10.17
C HIS A 303 -12.32 -12.86 11.60
N LEU A 304 -11.81 -14.06 11.88
CA LEU A 304 -11.21 -14.39 13.18
C LEU A 304 -9.77 -13.91 13.21
N LEU A 305 -9.42 -13.13 14.24
CA LEU A 305 -8.08 -12.54 14.37
C LEU A 305 -6.97 -13.61 14.40
N SER A 306 -7.20 -14.73 15.08
CA SER A 306 -6.27 -15.87 15.09
C SER A 306 -6.05 -16.45 13.70
N SER A 307 -7.11 -16.66 12.93
CA SER A 307 -7.01 -17.16 11.54
C SER A 307 -6.28 -16.17 10.64
N LEU A 308 -6.57 -14.87 10.77
CA LEU A 308 -5.93 -13.80 10.02
C LEU A 308 -4.41 -13.74 10.22
N TYR A 309 -3.92 -14.08 11.41
CA TYR A 309 -2.50 -14.05 11.75
C TYR A 309 -1.81 -15.41 11.54
N LEU A 310 -2.49 -16.53 11.81
CA LEU A 310 -1.86 -17.85 11.83
C LEU A 310 -2.01 -18.62 10.49
N SER A 311 -3.15 -18.47 9.79
CA SER A 311 -3.38 -19.17 8.54
C SER A 311 -2.35 -18.86 7.44
N PRO A 312 -1.82 -17.62 7.30
CA PRO A 312 -0.77 -17.34 6.34
C PRO A 312 0.48 -18.21 6.54
N PHE A 313 0.94 -18.37 7.78
CA PHE A 313 2.13 -19.19 8.08
C PHE A 313 1.93 -20.65 7.72
N TYR A 314 0.75 -21.20 8.01
CA TYR A 314 0.40 -22.56 7.61
C TYR A 314 0.40 -22.73 6.08
N GLU A 315 -0.13 -21.76 5.34
CA GLU A 315 -0.15 -21.78 3.87
C GLU A 315 1.24 -21.62 3.26
N VAL A 316 2.11 -20.80 3.84
CA VAL A 316 3.51 -20.69 3.46
C VAL A 316 4.21 -22.03 3.63
N PHE A 317 4.08 -22.67 4.80
CA PHE A 317 4.67 -23.98 5.07
C PHE A 317 4.20 -25.04 4.07
N LYS A 318 2.89 -25.09 3.80
CA LYS A 318 2.31 -25.98 2.79
C LYS A 318 2.86 -25.70 1.39
N SER A 319 2.97 -24.42 1.00
CA SER A 319 3.48 -24.01 -0.32
C SER A 319 4.94 -24.41 -0.51
N ILE A 320 5.78 -24.21 0.50
CA ILE A 320 7.19 -24.62 0.49
C ILE A 320 7.31 -26.15 0.41
N ARG A 321 6.56 -26.88 1.24
CA ARG A 321 6.56 -28.36 1.22
C ARG A 321 6.15 -28.91 -0.15
N MET A 322 5.15 -28.32 -0.81
CA MET A 322 4.73 -28.70 -2.16
C MET A 322 5.80 -28.41 -3.22
N ALA A 323 6.52 -27.29 -3.11
CA ALA A 323 7.62 -26.97 -4.01
C ALA A 323 8.78 -27.98 -3.87
N ILE A 324 9.17 -28.30 -2.65
CA ILE A 324 10.24 -29.28 -2.35
C ILE A 324 9.87 -30.67 -2.87
N THR A 325 8.65 -31.14 -2.59
CA THR A 325 8.20 -32.48 -3.01
C THR A 325 8.07 -32.64 -4.53
N ARG A 326 7.77 -31.57 -5.27
CA ARG A 326 7.78 -31.54 -6.75
C ARG A 326 9.18 -31.53 -7.36
N HIS A 327 10.19 -31.08 -6.62
CA HIS A 327 11.59 -31.04 -7.05
C HIS A 327 12.42 -32.26 -6.60
N ASN A 328 11.82 -33.21 -5.86
CA ASN A 328 12.50 -34.45 -5.49
C ASN A 328 12.58 -35.42 -6.71
N PRO A 329 13.78 -35.75 -7.24
CA PRO A 329 13.93 -36.57 -8.44
C PRO A 329 13.38 -38.00 -8.28
N SER A 330 13.29 -38.54 -7.06
CA SER A 330 12.69 -39.86 -6.81
C SER A 330 11.21 -39.94 -7.22
N ASN A 331 10.45 -38.84 -7.07
CA ASN A 331 9.04 -38.74 -7.47
C ASN A 331 8.83 -38.58 -9.00
N ARG A 332 9.89 -38.30 -9.78
CA ARG A 332 9.82 -38.32 -11.25
C ARG A 332 9.93 -39.74 -11.81
N SER A 333 10.61 -40.65 -11.11
CA SER A 333 10.77 -42.06 -11.54
C SER A 333 9.47 -42.87 -11.37
N ALA A 334 8.70 -42.61 -10.31
CA ALA A 334 7.43 -43.29 -10.04
C ALA A 334 6.32 -42.99 -11.08
N LYS A 335 6.43 -41.89 -11.84
CA LYS A 335 5.50 -41.56 -12.94
C LYS A 335 5.91 -42.10 -14.31
N LYS A 336 7.13 -42.64 -14.46
CA LYS A 336 7.60 -43.24 -15.73
C LYS A 336 7.33 -44.74 -15.85
N HIS A 337 6.80 -45.39 -14.81
CA HIS A 337 6.48 -46.82 -14.80
C HIS A 337 4.99 -47.12 -14.56
N ALA A 338 4.13 -46.12 -14.78
CA ALA A 338 2.68 -46.24 -14.67
C ALA A 338 1.97 -45.78 -15.97
N ILE A 339 2.56 -46.12 -17.12
CA ILE A 339 1.93 -46.08 -18.45
C ILE A 339 2.06 -47.47 -19.06
#